data_AF-A0A3S4IWM0-F1
#
_entry.id   AF-A0A3S4IWM0-F1
#
_cell.length_a   1.000
_cell.length_b   1.000
_cell.length_c   1.000
_cell.angle_alpha   90.00
_cell.angle_beta   90.00
_cell.angle_gamma   90.00
#
_symmetry.space_group_name_H-M   'P 1'
#
loop_
_entity.id
_entity.type
_entity.pdbx_description
1 polymer ?
#
loop_
_entity_poly.entity_id
_entity_poly.type
_entity_poly.pdbx_seq_one_letter_code
_entity_poly.pdbx_strand_id
1 'polypeptide(L)'
;MPAACSSSAPQGLSEVVAVNSSGNAGAAVDTVYAGDLQGNLWAINVSSANPANWSVRLLFTATDSSGNHQPITSAPAATLNPNFPKQKGMMVFFGTGQLLAQSDLTNTNTQAFYASTTI
;
A
#
# COMPACT_ATOMS: atom_id res chain seq x y z
N MET A 1 -3.71 17.09 -3.47
CA MET A 1 -2.99 15.87 -3.04
C MET A 1 -3.61 15.40 -1.73
N PRO A 2 -3.69 14.09 -1.46
CA PRO A 2 -4.09 13.61 -0.13
C PRO A 2 -3.22 14.28 0.95
N ALA A 3 -3.78 14.54 2.13
CA ALA A 3 -3.06 15.25 3.20
C ALA A 3 -1.76 14.55 3.66
N ALA A 4 -1.62 13.26 3.35
CA ALA A 4 -0.43 12.47 3.66
C ALA A 4 0.70 12.58 2.61
N CYS A 5 0.49 13.29 1.49
CA CYS A 5 1.54 13.57 0.51
C CYS A 5 2.06 15.01 0.68
N SER A 6 3.38 15.16 0.75
CA SER A 6 4.06 16.46 0.70
C SER A 6 4.50 16.78 -0.72
N SER A 7 4.08 17.92 -1.27
CA SER A 7 4.48 18.34 -2.63
C SER A 7 5.96 18.70 -2.79
N SER A 8 6.70 18.84 -1.68
CA SER A 8 8.14 19.09 -1.68
C SER A 8 8.99 17.82 -1.63
N ALA A 9 8.36 16.65 -1.52
CA ALA A 9 9.03 15.35 -1.52
C ALA A 9 8.89 14.66 -2.88
N PRO A 10 9.76 13.67 -3.22
CA PRO A 10 9.55 12.81 -4.37
C PRO A 10 8.16 12.16 -4.34
N GLN A 11 7.46 12.22 -5.47
CA GLN A 11 6.19 11.53 -5.69
C GLN A 11 6.42 10.29 -6.54
N GLY A 12 5.64 9.25 -6.31
CA GLY A 12 5.66 8.07 -7.17
C GLY A 12 4.89 6.94 -6.51
N LEU A 13 3.85 6.45 -7.18
CA LEU A 13 3.15 5.24 -6.76
C LEU A 13 3.97 4.02 -7.18
N SER A 14 4.07 3.03 -6.30
CA SER A 14 4.80 1.79 -6.55
C SER A 14 4.01 0.81 -7.41
N GLU A 15 4.59 -0.37 -7.64
CA GLU A 15 3.84 -1.53 -8.12
C GLU A 15 2.62 -1.81 -7.22
N VAL A 16 1.59 -2.38 -7.84
CA VAL A 16 0.28 -2.57 -7.21
C VAL A 16 -0.08 -4.03 -7.08
N VAL A 17 -0.96 -4.34 -6.13
CA VAL A 17 -1.67 -5.63 -6.07
C VAL A 17 -3.16 -5.38 -6.16
N ALA A 18 -3.81 -6.09 -7.09
CA ALA A 18 -5.25 -6.06 -7.30
C ALA A 18 -5.89 -7.27 -6.65
N VAL A 19 -6.94 -7.06 -5.85
CA VAL A 19 -7.62 -8.13 -5.12
C VAL A 19 -9.14 -8.05 -5.28
N ASN A 20 -9.76 -9.20 -5.07
CA ASN A 20 -11.17 -9.31 -4.75
C ASN A 20 -11.29 -9.55 -3.24
N SER A 21 -11.82 -8.57 -2.52
CA SER A 21 -11.95 -8.59 -1.06
C SER A 21 -13.05 -9.51 -0.54
N SER A 22 -13.94 -10.00 -1.41
CA SER A 22 -15.01 -10.94 -1.05
C SER A 22 -14.52 -12.38 -0.87
N GLY A 23 -13.35 -12.74 -1.41
CA GLY A 23 -12.84 -14.11 -1.41
C GLY A 23 -13.58 -15.09 -2.33
N ASN A 24 -14.60 -14.62 -3.06
CA ASN A 24 -15.36 -15.45 -3.98
C ASN A 24 -14.58 -15.70 -5.27
N ALA A 25 -14.33 -16.97 -5.59
CA ALA A 25 -13.71 -17.36 -6.84
C ALA A 25 -14.55 -16.86 -8.03
N GLY A 26 -13.90 -16.16 -8.96
CA GLY A 26 -14.54 -15.62 -10.17
C GLY A 26 -15.21 -14.24 -10.02
N ALA A 27 -15.31 -13.68 -8.81
CA ALA A 27 -15.73 -12.29 -8.67
C ALA A 27 -14.60 -11.32 -9.08
N ALA A 28 -14.99 -10.15 -9.60
CA ALA A 28 -14.08 -9.14 -10.10
C ALA A 28 -13.22 -8.53 -8.98
N VAL A 29 -12.09 -7.93 -9.37
CA VAL A 29 -11.28 -7.08 -8.50
C VAL A 29 -12.14 -5.91 -8.00
N ASP A 30 -12.06 -5.64 -6.70
CA ASP A 30 -12.78 -4.54 -6.06
C ASP A 30 -11.85 -3.55 -5.34
N THR A 31 -10.59 -3.96 -5.10
CA THR A 31 -9.62 -3.18 -4.34
C THR A 31 -8.23 -3.32 -4.93
N VAL A 32 -7.51 -2.20 -5.00
CA VAL A 32 -6.09 -2.15 -5.38
C VAL A 32 -5.28 -1.58 -4.23
N TYR A 33 -4.17 -2.22 -3.88
CA TYR A 33 -3.22 -1.69 -2.90
C TYR A 33 -1.91 -1.30 -3.56
N ALA A 34 -1.32 -0.20 -3.10
CA ALA A 34 -0.08 0.32 -3.63
C ALA A 34 0.68 1.11 -2.56
N GLY A 35 2.01 1.01 -2.58
CA GLY A 35 2.89 1.87 -1.82
C GLY A 35 3.21 3.17 -2.57
N ASP A 36 3.93 4.09 -1.91
CA ASP A 36 4.56 5.23 -2.58
C ASP A 36 5.96 5.54 -2.01
N LEU A 37 6.66 6.46 -2.68
CA LEU A 37 8.00 6.91 -2.29
C LEU A 37 8.04 7.66 -0.94
N GLN A 38 6.88 8.04 -0.39
CA GLN A 38 6.76 8.66 0.93
C GLN A 38 6.33 7.65 2.01
N GLY A 39 6.36 6.35 1.69
CA GLY A 39 6.06 5.28 2.64
C GLY A 39 4.58 5.11 2.94
N ASN A 40 3.69 5.71 2.15
CA ASN A 40 2.26 5.53 2.34
C ASN A 40 1.80 4.24 1.65
N LEU A 41 1.02 3.42 2.36
CA LEU A 41 0.24 2.34 1.78
C LEU A 41 -1.18 2.83 1.53
N TRP A 42 -1.60 2.75 0.28
CA TRP A 42 -2.92 3.16 -0.20
C TRP A 42 -3.81 1.96 -0.46
N ALA A 43 -5.10 2.13 -0.23
CA ALA A 43 -6.17 1.26 -0.70
C ALA A 43 -7.09 2.06 -1.63
N ILE A 44 -7.32 1.53 -2.82
CA ILE A 44 -8.15 2.15 -3.85
C ILE A 44 -9.33 1.23 -4.08
N ASN A 45 -10.54 1.69 -3.77
CA ASN A 45 -11.77 0.97 -4.08
C ASN A 45 -12.10 1.19 -5.55
N VAL A 46 -12.10 0.10 -6.32
CA VAL A 46 -12.39 0.06 -7.76
C VAL A 46 -13.64 -0.77 -8.07
N SER A 47 -14.47 -1.03 -7.07
CA SER A 47 -15.66 -1.90 -7.19
C SER A 47 -16.76 -1.32 -8.08
N SER A 48 -16.79 -0.01 -8.27
CA SER A 48 -17.75 0.65 -9.16
C SER A 48 -17.30 0.57 -10.61
N ALA A 49 -18.23 0.23 -11.50
CA ALA A 49 -18.02 0.30 -12.94
C ALA A 49 -17.80 1.75 -13.44
N ASN A 50 -18.20 2.77 -12.65
CA ASN A 50 -17.92 4.17 -12.95
C ASN A 50 -16.65 4.62 -12.18
N PRO A 51 -15.54 4.93 -12.87
CA PRO A 51 -14.31 5.37 -12.22
C PRO A 51 -14.44 6.64 -11.39
N ALA A 52 -15.44 7.48 -11.67
CA ALA A 52 -15.71 8.68 -10.87
C ALA A 52 -16.16 8.36 -9.43
N ASN A 53 -16.61 7.12 -9.18
CA ASN A 53 -17.02 6.65 -7.86
C ASN A 53 -15.91 5.87 -7.13
N TRP A 54 -14.71 5.78 -7.72
CA TRP A 54 -13.57 5.17 -7.05
C TRP A 54 -13.14 6.05 -5.88
N SER A 55 -12.70 5.41 -4.80
CA SER A 55 -12.25 6.12 -3.60
C SER A 55 -10.87 5.64 -3.20
N VAL A 56 -10.09 6.54 -2.59
CA VAL A 56 -8.73 6.28 -2.13
C VAL A 56 -8.68 6.49 -0.62
N ARG A 57 -8.09 5.53 0.09
CA ARG A 57 -7.90 5.56 1.54
C ARG A 57 -6.44 5.28 1.86
N LEU A 58 -5.86 6.08 2.74
CA LEU A 58 -4.57 5.78 3.36
C LEU A 58 -4.77 4.66 4.38
N LEU A 59 -4.01 3.57 4.27
CA LEU A 59 -4.03 2.47 5.24
C LEU A 59 -2.93 2.58 6.28
N PHE A 60 -1.76 3.05 5.87
CA PHE A 60 -0.58 3.05 6.71
C PHE A 60 0.44 4.05 6.19
N THR A 61 1.26 4.59 7.09
CA THR A 61 2.46 5.36 6.73
C THR A 61 3.65 4.71 7.43
N ALA A 62 4.58 4.19 6.64
CA ALA A 62 5.78 3.54 7.11
C ALA A 62 6.83 4.57 7.51
N THR A 63 7.21 4.51 8.78
CA THR A 63 8.28 5.33 9.34
C THR A 63 9.23 4.46 10.16
N ASP A 64 10.50 4.86 10.19
CA ASP A 64 11.45 4.32 11.16
C ASP A 64 11.14 4.80 12.59
N SER A 65 11.93 4.36 13.57
CA SER A 65 11.77 4.74 14.98
C SER A 65 12.00 6.23 15.27
N SER A 66 12.63 6.95 14.33
CA SER A 66 12.87 8.39 14.40
C SER A 66 11.82 9.21 13.63
N GLY A 67 10.82 8.55 13.03
CA GLY A 67 9.77 9.19 12.26
C GLY A 67 10.15 9.51 10.81
N ASN A 68 11.29 9.02 10.31
CA ASN A 68 11.64 9.19 8.90
C ASN A 68 10.80 8.26 8.04
N HIS A 69 10.24 8.79 6.96
CA HIS A 69 9.48 8.01 5.99
C HIS A 69 10.36 6.93 5.33
N GLN A 70 9.79 5.75 5.17
CA GLN A 70 10.44 4.62 4.51
C GLN A 70 9.71 4.32 3.20
N PRO A 71 10.35 4.59 2.03
CA PRO A 71 9.73 4.37 0.73
C PRO A 71 9.23 2.93 0.54
N ILE A 72 8.14 2.75 -0.20
CA ILE A 72 7.64 1.42 -0.61
C ILE A 72 7.73 1.38 -2.13
N THR A 73 8.61 0.54 -2.69
CA THR A 73 8.75 0.40 -4.15
C THR A 73 8.28 -0.95 -4.70
N SER A 74 8.26 -1.98 -3.88
CA SER A 74 7.84 -3.34 -4.29
C SER A 74 6.33 -3.50 -4.20
N ALA A 75 5.76 -4.34 -5.07
CA ALA A 75 4.34 -4.69 -4.98
C ALA A 75 3.98 -5.24 -3.59
N PRO A 76 2.91 -4.76 -2.95
CA PRO A 76 2.38 -5.40 -1.75
C PRO A 76 1.89 -6.82 -2.07
N ALA A 77 1.85 -7.69 -1.07
CA ALA A 77 1.11 -8.94 -1.13
C ALA A 77 -0.15 -8.82 -0.28
N ALA A 78 -1.26 -9.42 -0.69
CA ALA A 78 -2.52 -9.33 0.04
C ALA A 78 -3.22 -10.68 0.11
N THR A 79 -3.73 -11.02 1.30
CA THR A 79 -4.55 -12.21 1.56
C THR A 79 -5.85 -11.79 2.21
N LEU A 80 -6.84 -12.69 2.25
CA LEU A 80 -7.96 -12.52 3.16
C LEU A 80 -7.46 -12.42 4.61
N ASN A 81 -8.24 -11.75 5.45
CA ASN A 81 -7.98 -11.70 6.88
C ASN A 81 -7.81 -13.15 7.43
N PRO A 82 -6.84 -13.41 8.32
CA PRO A 82 -6.62 -14.75 8.89
C PRO A 82 -7.85 -15.36 9.57
N ASN A 83 -8.78 -14.53 10.06
CA ASN A 83 -10.02 -14.95 10.69
C ASN A 83 -11.21 -14.99 9.70
N PHE A 84 -10.99 -14.90 8.39
CA PHE A 84 -12.04 -14.98 7.39
C PHE A 84 -12.74 -16.36 7.41
N PRO A 85 -14.08 -16.45 7.28
CA PRO A 85 -15.03 -15.36 7.02
C PRO A 85 -15.60 -14.68 8.27
N LYS A 86 -15.15 -15.04 9.49
CA LYS A 86 -15.64 -14.44 10.75
C LYS A 86 -15.29 -12.96 10.85
N GLN A 87 -14.13 -12.56 10.33
CA GLN A 87 -13.73 -11.17 10.14
C GLN A 87 -13.50 -10.94 8.64
N LYS A 88 -14.24 -9.99 8.07
CA LYS A 88 -14.03 -9.54 6.69
C LYS A 88 -12.82 -8.60 6.61
N GLY A 89 -12.31 -8.41 5.40
CA GLY A 89 -11.16 -7.56 5.12
C GLY A 89 -9.93 -8.35 4.67
N MET A 90 -8.87 -7.62 4.39
CA MET A 90 -7.61 -8.11 3.86
C MET A 90 -6.50 -7.96 4.90
N MET A 91 -5.49 -8.82 4.80
CA MET A 91 -4.18 -8.59 5.39
C MET A 91 -3.20 -8.27 4.27
N VAL A 92 -2.61 -7.08 4.34
CA VAL A 92 -1.72 -6.52 3.32
C VAL A 92 -0.30 -6.47 3.87
N PHE A 93 0.62 -7.15 3.20
CA PHE A 93 2.03 -7.26 3.52
C PHE A 93 2.85 -6.43 2.55
N PHE A 94 3.85 -5.71 3.04
CA PHE A 94 4.72 -4.88 2.21
C PHE A 94 6.07 -4.69 2.89
N GLY A 95 7.12 -4.60 2.07
CA GLY A 95 8.46 -4.24 2.50
C GLY A 95 8.76 -2.80 2.12
N THR A 96 9.54 -2.12 2.94
CA THR A 96 10.10 -0.81 2.62
C THR A 96 11.49 -0.91 1.99
N GLY A 97 11.87 0.10 1.22
CA GLY A 97 13.12 0.20 0.50
C GLY A 97 12.95 0.95 -0.83
N GLN A 98 14.06 1.45 -1.34
CA GLN A 98 14.15 2.10 -2.65
C GLN A 98 15.52 1.81 -3.27
N LEU A 99 15.55 1.51 -4.57
CA LEU A 99 16.77 1.38 -5.36
C LEU A 99 16.52 1.89 -6.78
N LEU A 100 16.24 3.20 -6.90
CA LEU A 100 15.84 3.88 -8.14
C LEU A 100 16.81 5.00 -8.55
N ALA A 101 17.60 5.52 -7.62
CA ALA A 101 18.54 6.62 -7.80
C ALA A 101 19.95 6.24 -7.33
N GLN A 102 20.97 6.97 -7.82
CA GLN A 102 22.37 6.75 -7.43
C GLN A 102 22.58 6.91 -5.92
N SER A 103 21.85 7.84 -5.28
CA SER A 103 21.90 8.09 -3.83
C SER A 103 21.50 6.87 -3.00
N ASP A 104 20.67 5.99 -3.57
CA ASP A 104 20.15 4.82 -2.86
C ASP A 104 21.25 3.77 -2.63
N LEU A 105 22.29 3.75 -3.48
CA LEU A 105 23.42 2.81 -3.37
C LEU A 105 24.25 3.00 -2.10
N THR A 106 24.20 4.19 -1.50
CA THR A 106 24.93 4.54 -0.28
C THR A 106 24.00 4.73 0.92
N ASN A 107 22.69 4.56 0.75
CA ASN A 107 21.72 4.74 1.82
C ASN A 107 21.76 3.53 2.78
N THR A 108 22.02 3.80 4.05
CA THR A 108 22.11 2.77 5.11
C THR A 108 20.95 2.82 6.09
N ASN A 109 19.87 3.54 5.78
CA ASN A 109 18.69 3.61 6.63
C ASN A 109 18.04 2.23 6.75
N THR A 110 17.74 1.82 7.98
CA THR A 110 17.03 0.57 8.28
C THR A 110 15.68 0.56 7.57
N GLN A 111 15.40 -0.54 6.85
CA GLN A 111 14.10 -0.83 6.25
C GLN A 111 13.35 -1.88 7.08
N ALA A 112 12.07 -2.09 6.78
CA ALA A 112 11.20 -2.95 7.56
C ALA A 112 10.18 -3.68 6.67
N PHE A 113 9.66 -4.78 7.20
CA PHE A 113 8.50 -5.48 6.66
C PHE A 113 7.30 -5.22 7.58
N TYR A 114 6.17 -4.90 6.98
CA TYR A 114 4.93 -4.58 7.67
C TYR A 114 3.80 -5.50 7.22
N ALA A 115 2.80 -5.62 8.10
CA ALA A 115 1.51 -6.19 7.75
C ALA A 115 0.40 -5.32 8.34
N SER A 116 -0.53 -4.88 7.49
CA SER A 116 -1.67 -4.04 7.88
C SER A 116 -2.98 -4.76 7.60
N THR A 117 -3.92 -4.72 8.56
CA THR A 117 -5.26 -5.28 8.38
C THR A 117 -6.22 -4.19 7.91
N THR A 118 -7.08 -4.53 6.96
CA THR A 118 -8.24 -3.70 6.63
C THR A 118 -9.47 -4.22 7.37
N ILE A 119 -10.28 -3.33 7.92
CA ILE A 119 -11.60 -3.60 8.50
C ILE A 119 -12.68 -2.91 7.68
#